data_AF-A0AAP5I9T2-F1
#
_entry.id   AF-A0AAP5I9T2-F1
#
_cell.length_a   1.000
_cell.length_b   1.000
_cell.length_c   1.000
_cell.angle_alpha   90.00
_cell.angle_beta   90.00
_cell.angle_gamma   90.00
#
_symmetry.space_group_name_H-M   'P 1'
#
loop_
_entity.id
_entity.type
_entity.pdbx_description
1 polymer ?
#
loop_
_entity_poly.entity_id
_entity_poly.type
_entity_poly.pdbx_seq_one_letter_code
_entity_poly.pdbx_strand_id
1 'polypeptide(L)'
;MKFRLCQLILGLLGICSLLNQSVEAVQPQKVRSYCRQGESTFLAVETKSFWVSICGGDLPHTYVGVNKKTRQSLRLPLKNADRYYFDAVNGDYLYILADSTKGKNLTVTRGTRELLREPVIKGW
;
A
#
# COMPACT_ATOMS: atom_id res chain seq x y z
N MET A 1 1.97 -20.43 -30.08
CA MET A 1 1.57 -21.75 -29.54
C MET A 1 0.06 -21.91 -29.69
N LYS A 2 -0.37 -22.96 -30.42
CA LYS A 2 -1.72 -23.56 -30.54
C LYS A 2 -2.96 -22.64 -30.49
N PHE A 3 -3.41 -22.19 -31.66
CA PHE A 3 -4.83 -21.91 -31.89
C PHE A 3 -5.54 -23.24 -32.17
N ARG A 4 -6.59 -23.57 -31.40
CA ARG A 4 -7.50 -24.67 -31.73
C ARG A 4 -8.82 -24.10 -32.22
N LEU A 5 -9.09 -24.44 -33.48
CA LEU A 5 -10.32 -24.28 -34.23
C LEU A 5 -11.42 -25.14 -33.58
N CYS A 6 -12.54 -24.55 -33.18
CA CYS A 6 -13.73 -25.31 -32.77
C CYS A 6 -14.80 -25.10 -33.84
N GLN A 7 -14.92 -26.08 -34.73
CA GLN A 7 -16.00 -26.18 -35.71
C GLN A 7 -17.32 -26.54 -35.00
N LEU A 8 -18.36 -25.78 -35.35
CA LEU A 8 -19.74 -26.17 -35.66
C LEU A 8 -20.26 -27.50 -35.10
N ILE A 9 -21.23 -27.41 -34.18
CA ILE A 9 -22.33 -28.37 -34.08
C ILE A 9 -23.63 -27.59 -33.83
N LEU A 10 -24.57 -27.69 -34.79
CA LEU A 10 -25.97 -27.30 -34.60
C LEU A 10 -26.62 -28.25 -33.57
N GLY A 11 -27.17 -27.70 -32.50
CA GLY A 11 -27.98 -28.43 -31.53
C GLY A 11 -28.92 -27.48 -30.81
N LEU A 12 -30.23 -27.67 -31.03
CA LEU A 12 -31.33 -26.97 -30.38
C LEU A 12 -31.40 -27.27 -28.88
N LEU A 13 -31.94 -26.29 -28.12
CA LEU A 13 -32.33 -26.31 -26.70
C LEU A 13 -31.18 -26.34 -25.70
N GLY A 14 -30.73 -25.14 -25.33
CA GLY A 14 -29.90 -24.93 -24.17
C GLY A 14 -29.56 -23.47 -24.05
N ILE A 15 -30.35 -22.73 -23.26
CA ILE A 15 -30.06 -21.35 -22.91
C ILE A 15 -28.78 -21.39 -22.07
N CYS A 16 -27.61 -21.31 -22.71
CA CYS A 16 -26.39 -20.96 -22.03
C CYS A 16 -26.55 -19.50 -21.62
N SER A 17 -27.17 -19.28 -20.45
CA SER A 17 -27.05 -18.02 -19.72
C SER A 17 -25.58 -17.88 -19.37
N LEU A 18 -24.83 -17.28 -20.31
CA LEU A 18 -23.51 -16.74 -20.10
C LEU A 18 -23.65 -15.73 -18.97
N LEU A 19 -23.38 -16.17 -17.75
CA LEU A 19 -23.06 -15.31 -16.64
C LEU A 19 -21.78 -14.58 -17.02
N ASN A 20 -21.94 -13.47 -17.74
CA ASN A 20 -20.96 -12.42 -17.88
C ASN A 20 -20.77 -11.83 -16.48
N GLN A 21 -19.97 -12.49 -15.64
CA GLN A 21 -19.39 -11.85 -14.48
C GLN A 21 -18.31 -10.91 -15.01
N SER A 22 -18.72 -9.69 -15.33
CA SER A 22 -17.80 -8.58 -15.47
C SER A 22 -17.07 -8.45 -14.12
N VAL A 23 -15.84 -8.98 -14.06
CA VAL A 23 -14.91 -8.66 -12.98
C VAL A 23 -14.60 -7.18 -13.15
N GLU A 24 -15.34 -6.33 -12.43
CA GLU A 24 -15.00 -4.92 -12.33
C GLU A 24 -13.61 -4.82 -11.70
N ALA A 25 -12.67 -4.28 -12.46
CA ALA A 25 -11.36 -3.95 -11.94
C ALA A 25 -11.55 -2.96 -10.78
N VAL A 26 -11.35 -3.43 -9.56
CA VAL A 26 -11.31 -2.58 -8.36
C VAL A 26 -10.14 -1.62 -8.55
N GLN A 27 -10.44 -0.39 -8.96
CA GLN A 27 -9.46 0.69 -9.05
C GLN A 27 -8.78 0.83 -7.68
N PRO A 28 -7.44 0.81 -7.60
CA PRO A 28 -6.74 0.96 -6.32
C PRO A 28 -7.18 2.27 -5.67
N GLN A 29 -7.79 2.16 -4.49
CA GLN A 29 -8.36 3.30 -3.81
C GLN A 29 -7.24 4.29 -3.44
N LYS A 30 -7.25 5.45 -4.11
CA LYS A 30 -6.21 6.48 -3.97
C LYS A 30 -6.15 7.00 -2.54
N VAL A 31 -5.03 6.76 -1.86
CA VAL A 31 -4.76 7.27 -0.51
C VAL A 31 -4.25 8.71 -0.61
N ARG A 32 -4.69 9.56 0.32
CA ARG A 32 -4.20 10.94 0.44
C ARG A 32 -2.72 10.95 0.80
N SER A 33 -1.92 11.63 -0.02
CA SER A 33 -0.52 11.94 0.30
C SER A 33 -0.40 13.13 1.24
N TYR A 34 0.61 13.08 2.10
CA TYR A 34 1.02 14.14 3.02
C TYR A 34 2.44 14.66 2.73
N CYS A 35 2.94 14.42 1.51
CA CYS A 35 4.14 15.07 1.01
C CYS A 35 3.92 16.58 0.84
N ARG A 36 5.00 17.37 0.93
CA ARG A 36 4.90 18.84 0.78
C ARG A 36 4.56 19.19 -0.67
N GLN A 37 4.04 20.41 -0.86
CA GLN A 37 3.87 20.94 -2.21
C GLN A 37 5.23 20.98 -2.93
N GLY A 38 5.27 20.46 -4.16
CA GLY A 38 6.50 20.31 -4.94
C GLY A 38 7.26 18.99 -4.71
N GLU A 39 6.86 18.17 -3.73
CA GLU A 39 7.42 16.82 -3.55
C GLU A 39 6.61 15.77 -4.31
N SER A 40 7.31 14.82 -4.91
CA SER A 40 6.71 13.60 -5.43
C SER A 40 6.33 12.66 -4.28
N THR A 41 5.26 11.88 -4.51
CA THR A 41 4.83 10.81 -3.60
C THR A 41 5.33 9.49 -4.16
N PHE A 42 6.20 8.82 -3.43
CA PHE A 42 6.68 7.48 -3.76
C PHE A 42 5.63 6.43 -3.40
N LEU A 43 5.07 6.54 -2.18
CA LEU A 43 4.06 5.62 -1.66
C LEU A 43 3.14 6.38 -0.70
N ALA A 44 1.84 6.10 -0.72
CA ALA A 44 0.90 6.62 0.27
C ALA A 44 -0.05 5.50 0.71
N VAL A 45 -0.05 5.20 2.01
CA VAL A 45 -0.81 4.09 2.59
C VAL A 45 -1.69 4.55 3.73
N GLU A 46 -2.76 3.79 3.94
CA GLU A 46 -3.67 3.97 5.05
C GLU A 46 -3.61 2.74 5.95
N THR A 47 -3.56 2.97 7.27
CA THR A 47 -3.72 1.94 8.32
C THR A 47 -4.97 2.24 9.14
N LYS A 48 -5.24 1.54 10.24
CA LYS A 48 -6.39 1.89 11.10
C LYS A 48 -6.24 3.29 11.67
N SER A 49 -5.07 3.62 12.20
CA SER A 49 -4.85 4.83 13.01
C SER A 49 -4.03 5.91 12.30
N PHE A 50 -3.38 5.59 11.18
CA PHE A 50 -2.45 6.50 10.50
C PHE A 50 -2.67 6.58 8.99
N TRP A 51 -2.37 7.74 8.43
CA TRP A 51 -1.92 7.85 7.05
C TRP A 51 -0.41 7.95 7.04
N VAL A 52 0.24 7.23 6.13
CA VAL A 52 1.69 7.29 5.96
C VAL A 52 2.01 7.63 4.51
N SER A 53 2.95 8.53 4.29
CA SER A 53 3.46 8.87 2.97
C SER A 53 4.98 8.73 2.97
N ILE A 54 5.49 8.05 1.95
CA ILE A 54 6.91 8.05 1.61
C ILE A 54 7.06 9.08 0.48
N CYS A 55 7.84 10.11 0.75
CA CYS A 55 8.06 11.22 -0.17
C CYS A 55 9.41 11.09 -0.84
N GLY A 56 9.45 11.46 -2.10
CA GLY A 56 10.55 11.23 -3.02
C GLY A 56 10.03 10.86 -4.41
N GLY A 57 10.82 11.20 -5.43
CA GLY A 57 10.55 10.82 -6.82
C GLY A 57 11.06 9.42 -7.08
N ASP A 58 12.07 9.29 -7.93
CA ASP A 58 12.69 7.98 -8.22
C ASP A 58 13.35 7.35 -7.00
N LEU A 59 13.80 8.16 -6.05
CA LEU A 59 14.38 7.72 -4.78
C LEU A 59 13.55 8.24 -3.59
N PRO A 60 13.04 7.34 -2.73
CA PRO A 60 12.35 7.72 -1.50
C PRO A 60 13.36 8.25 -0.48
N HIS A 61 13.04 9.38 0.16
CA HIS A 61 13.96 10.01 1.12
C HIS A 61 13.31 10.50 2.41
N THR A 62 11.98 10.63 2.46
CA THR A 62 11.29 11.14 3.65
C THR A 62 10.09 10.28 4.03
N TYR A 63 9.98 9.96 5.32
CA TYR A 63 8.80 9.39 5.95
C TYR A 63 7.91 10.51 6.50
N VAL A 64 6.60 10.43 6.23
CA VAL A 64 5.57 11.28 6.86
C VAL A 64 4.48 10.39 7.44
N GLY A 65 4.28 10.43 8.75
CA GLY A 65 3.17 9.78 9.44
C GLY A 65 2.19 10.81 9.99
N VAL A 66 0.88 10.59 9.79
CA VAL A 66 -0.18 11.46 10.30
C VAL A 66 -1.19 10.64 11.10
N ASN A 67 -1.33 10.97 12.38
CA ASN A 67 -2.32 10.34 13.24
C ASN A 67 -3.72 10.80 12.83
N LYS A 68 -4.65 9.86 12.58
CA LYS A 68 -6.00 10.20 12.13
C LYS A 68 -6.83 10.90 13.19
N LYS A 69 -6.63 10.55 14.47
CA LYS A 69 -7.39 11.09 15.60
C LYS A 69 -6.88 12.47 16.01
N THR A 70 -5.57 12.60 16.28
CA THR A 70 -5.00 13.85 16.79
C THR A 70 -4.61 14.84 15.69
N ARG A 71 -4.59 14.39 14.42
CA ARG A 71 -4.11 15.16 13.27
C ARG A 71 -2.65 15.57 13.33
N GLN A 72 -1.91 15.14 14.37
CA GLN A 72 -0.49 15.41 14.50
C GLN A 72 0.28 14.67 13.41
N SER A 73 1.26 15.36 12.85
CA SER A 73 2.16 14.83 11.84
C SER A 73 3.58 14.71 12.38
N LEU A 74 4.26 13.67 11.92
CA LEU A 74 5.68 13.43 12.15
C LEU A 74 6.34 13.29 10.78
N ARG A 75 7.40 14.05 10.56
CA ARG A 75 8.18 14.01 9.32
C ARG A 75 9.63 13.75 9.66
N LEU A 76 10.20 12.71 9.06
CA LEU A 76 11.56 12.24 9.34
C LEU A 76 12.27 11.87 8.05
N PRO A 77 13.58 12.11 7.91
CA PRO A 77 14.35 11.48 6.85
C PRO A 77 14.26 9.95 7.00
N LEU A 78 14.21 9.26 5.86
CA LEU A 78 14.38 7.80 5.88
C LEU A 78 15.82 7.49 6.28
N LYS A 79 15.97 6.46 7.12
CA LYS A 79 17.30 5.94 7.46
C LYS A 79 17.69 4.85 6.47
N ASN A 80 16.76 3.93 6.17
CA ASN A 80 16.89 2.92 5.13
C ASN A 80 15.62 2.90 4.26
N ALA A 81 15.83 2.67 2.97
CA ALA A 81 14.76 2.43 2.03
C ALA A 81 15.17 1.36 1.01
N ASP A 82 14.30 0.40 0.80
CA ASP A 82 14.35 -0.59 -0.26
C ASP A 82 12.95 -0.69 -0.90
N ARG A 83 12.81 -1.47 -1.97
CA ARG A 83 11.58 -1.63 -2.76
C ARG A 83 10.32 -1.81 -1.91
N TYR A 84 10.42 -2.54 -0.80
CA TYR A 84 9.29 -2.89 0.06
C TYR A 84 9.51 -2.62 1.54
N TYR A 85 10.53 -1.82 1.88
CA TYR A 85 10.91 -1.56 3.26
C TYR A 85 11.33 -0.10 3.41
N PHE A 86 10.73 0.60 4.34
CA PHE A 86 11.06 1.99 4.65
C PHE A 86 11.15 2.14 6.16
N ASP A 87 12.29 2.60 6.66
CA ASP A 87 12.43 2.92 8.07
C ASP A 87 12.84 4.38 8.31
N ALA A 88 12.41 4.89 9.45
CA ALA A 88 12.80 6.20 9.96
C ALA A 88 13.00 6.13 11.47
N VAL A 89 13.92 6.95 11.98
CA VAL A 89 14.31 6.95 13.40
C VAL A 89 14.09 8.34 14.01
N ASN A 90 13.53 8.37 15.21
CA ASN A 90 13.42 9.57 16.04
C ASN A 90 13.79 9.24 17.49
N GLY A 91 15.05 9.47 17.86
CA GLY A 91 15.59 8.99 19.14
C GLY A 91 15.47 7.48 19.26
N ASP A 92 14.85 6.99 20.33
CA ASP A 92 14.63 5.55 20.56
C ASP A 92 13.50 4.94 19.73
N TYR A 93 12.76 5.77 18.98
CA TYR A 93 11.61 5.31 18.20
C TYR A 93 12.04 4.94 16.78
N LEU A 94 11.63 3.75 16.35
CA LEU A 94 11.83 3.24 14.99
C LEU A 94 10.46 2.97 14.36
N TYR A 95 10.24 3.61 13.22
CA TYR A 95 9.02 3.52 12.41
C TYR A 95 9.35 2.71 11.17
N ILE A 96 8.66 1.59 10.95
CA ILE A 96 8.89 0.70 9.81
C ILE A 96 7.59 0.57 9.04
N LEU A 97 7.65 0.86 7.75
CA LEU A 97 6.61 0.49 6.79
C LEU A 97 7.17 -0.58 5.87
N ALA A 98 6.61 -1.79 5.92
CA ALA A 98 7.18 -2.92 5.18
C ALA A 98 6.14 -3.89 4.62
N ASP A 99 6.41 -4.44 3.43
CA ASP A 99 5.81 -5.68 2.93
C ASP A 99 6.69 -6.85 3.35
N SER A 100 6.15 -7.76 4.13
CA SER A 100 6.90 -8.91 4.66
C SER A 100 6.05 -10.17 4.61
N THR A 101 6.61 -11.30 5.04
CA THR A 101 5.86 -12.55 5.22
C THR A 101 4.71 -12.43 6.22
N LYS A 102 4.75 -11.42 7.10
CA LYS A 102 3.66 -11.08 8.04
C LYS A 102 2.65 -10.08 7.45
N GLY A 103 2.76 -9.79 6.16
CA GLY A 103 1.95 -8.82 5.43
C GLY A 103 2.52 -7.40 5.44
N LYS A 104 1.74 -6.49 4.84
CA LYS A 104 2.01 -5.07 4.71
C LYS A 104 1.63 -4.36 5.99
N ASN A 105 2.61 -3.91 6.76
CA ASN A 105 2.36 -3.36 8.09
C ASN A 105 3.14 -2.08 8.33
N LEU A 106 2.51 -1.17 9.07
CA LEU A 106 3.19 -0.14 9.83
C LEU A 106 3.55 -0.71 11.21
N THR A 107 4.81 -0.66 11.59
CA THR A 107 5.31 -1.06 12.91
C THR A 107 6.00 0.13 13.57
N VAL A 108 5.73 0.36 14.85
CA VAL A 108 6.44 1.34 15.66
C VAL A 108 7.02 0.65 16.89
N THR A 109 8.31 0.81 17.09
CA THR A 109 9.05 0.25 18.23
C THR A 109 9.72 1.36 19.01
N ARG A 110 9.96 1.12 20.30
CA ARG A 110 10.83 1.94 21.15
C ARG A 110 11.88 1.04 21.78
N GLY A 111 13.12 1.14 21.33
CA GLY A 111 14.16 0.15 21.65
C GLY A 111 13.73 -1.26 21.22
N THR A 112 13.67 -2.20 22.16
CA THR A 112 13.26 -3.59 21.90
C THR A 112 11.75 -3.84 21.98
N ARG A 113 10.96 -2.84 22.41
CA ARG A 113 9.52 -3.00 22.63
C ARG A 113 8.72 -2.56 21.41
N GLU A 114 7.89 -3.45 20.88
CA GLU A 114 6.85 -3.09 19.91
C GLU A 114 5.72 -2.32 20.61
N LEU A 115 5.45 -1.12 20.12
CA LEU A 115 4.38 -0.26 20.62
C LEU A 115 3.12 -0.36 19.74
N LEU A 116 3.32 -0.63 18.45
CA LEU A 116 2.26 -0.66 17.46
C LEU A 116 2.64 -1.60 16.31
N ARG A 117 1.65 -2.35 15.84
CA ARG A 117 1.65 -3.00 14.52
C ARG A 117 0.26 -2.92 13.93
N GLU A 118 0.14 -2.21 12.82
CA GLU A 118 -1.13 -2.08 12.09
C GLU A 118 -0.98 -2.52 10.63
N PRO A 119 -1.93 -3.31 10.12
CA PRO A 119 -1.95 -3.65 8.71
C PRO A 119 -2.26 -2.43 7.86
N VAL A 120 -1.65 -2.38 6.68
CA VAL A 120 -2.04 -1.46 5.61
C VAL A 120 -3.36 -1.93 5.03
N ILE A 121 -4.35 -1.04 5.04
CA ILE A 121 -5.70 -1.31 4.53
C ILE A 121 -5.91 -0.73 3.12
N LYS A 122 -5.09 0.23 2.67
CA LYS A 122 -5.15 0.83 1.32
C LYS A 122 -3.78 1.38 0.87
N GLY A 123 -3.57 1.43 -0.45
CA GLY A 123 -2.54 2.26 -1.10
C GLY A 123 -1.14 1.65 -1.26
N TRP A 124 -1.00 0.34 -1.09
CA TRP A 124 0.28 -0.36 -1.34
C TRP A 124 0.47 -0.71 -2.81
#